data_AF-A0A853ESG7-F1
#
_entry.id   AF-A0A853ESG7-F1
#
_cell.length_a   1.000
_cell.length_b   1.000
_cell.length_c   1.000
_cell.angle_alpha   90.00
_cell.angle_beta   90.00
_cell.angle_gamma   90.00
#
_symmetry.space_group_name_H-M   'P 1'
#
loop_
_entity.id
_entity.type
_entity.pdbx_description
1 polymer ?
#
loop_
_entity_poly.entity_id
_entity_poly.type
_entity_poly.pdbx_seq_one_letter_code
_entity_poly.pdbx_strand_id
1 'polypeptide(L)'
;MTRPGTQVLPRRWWALLLGAGVILLVLGAVMAVTYSLAFVQRGETPGGLSLPFVDAYPTTTDVLLPPFGAFLVGGCLTFIGELQRRGAIVRGYGNNIALFRPLGLVMHAFWIVVSLAVWVAIVPLTLSKASLDQAASPSLSNLDGGSDVVFLLGVYGGLVGAITGALVGSWVKKAWYLRTERRLGPPDPGTRSPGWWTFTYYWRADVWLVALGGLLLGVVPLPWFLGSTTAAVVTAGIGMVLAVAGLASSTQYRRSGMPLGTGSSLTGGETTEAGPDPTPTRRNRHRQP
;
A
#
# COMPACT_ATOMS: atom_id res chain seq x y z
N MET A 1 26.81 20.96 6.06
CA MET A 1 25.59 21.78 6.27
C MET A 1 24.93 21.97 4.92
N THR A 2 23.87 21.24 4.61
CA THR A 2 23.13 21.34 3.34
C THR A 2 22.12 22.49 3.43
N ARG A 3 22.00 23.31 2.37
CA ARG A 3 20.99 24.37 2.27
C ARG A 3 19.60 23.79 2.59
N PRO A 4 18.72 24.53 3.30
CA PRO A 4 17.35 24.10 3.49
C PRO A 4 16.68 24.04 2.12
N GLY A 5 16.45 22.83 1.60
CA GLY A 5 15.71 22.67 0.36
C GLY A 5 14.31 23.25 0.51
N THR A 6 13.79 23.82 -0.57
CA THR A 6 12.44 24.40 -0.59
C THR A 6 11.40 23.30 -0.36
N GLN A 7 10.49 23.54 0.60
CA GLN A 7 9.39 22.60 0.85
C GLN A 7 8.44 22.61 -0.34
N VAL A 8 8.05 21.43 -0.81
CA VAL A 8 7.15 21.27 -1.97
C VAL A 8 5.72 21.65 -1.62
N LEU A 9 5.28 21.33 -0.40
CA LEU A 9 3.94 21.64 0.11
C LEU A 9 4.04 22.33 1.47
N PRO A 10 3.28 23.42 1.70
CA PRO A 10 3.27 24.10 2.98
C PRO A 10 2.70 23.21 4.07
N ARG A 11 3.41 23.06 5.19
CA ARG A 11 3.00 22.19 6.30
C ARG A 11 1.57 22.44 6.78
N ARG A 12 1.06 23.68 6.72
CA ARG A 12 -0.29 24.06 7.19
C ARG A 12 -1.45 23.27 6.58
N TRP A 13 -1.26 22.63 5.43
CA TRP A 13 -2.31 21.85 4.76
C TRP A 13 -2.51 20.45 5.35
N TRP A 14 -1.64 20.01 6.27
CA TRP A 14 -1.69 18.65 6.83
C TRP A 14 -3.06 18.29 7.41
N ALA A 15 -3.71 19.21 8.13
CA ALA A 15 -4.98 18.96 8.80
C ALA A 15 -6.14 18.82 7.81
N LEU A 16 -6.15 19.63 6.75
CA LEU A 16 -7.15 19.57 5.69
C LEU A 16 -7.02 18.27 4.89
N LEU A 17 -5.80 17.90 4.50
CA LEU A 17 -5.54 16.66 3.74
C LEU A 17 -5.85 15.42 4.58
N LEU A 18 -5.42 15.42 5.85
CA LEU A 18 -5.70 14.31 6.75
C LEU A 18 -7.20 14.20 7.06
N GLY A 19 -7.87 15.33 7.34
CA GLY A 19 -9.30 15.37 7.62
C GLY A 19 -10.14 14.91 6.42
N ALA A 20 -9.91 15.48 5.24
CA ALA A 20 -10.58 15.06 4.01
C ALA A 20 -10.31 13.60 3.68
N GLY A 21 -9.06 13.14 3.87
CA GLY A 21 -8.67 11.75 3.69
C GLY A 21 -9.44 10.79 4.60
N VAL A 22 -9.49 11.08 5.90
CA VAL A 22 -10.24 10.27 6.88
C VAL A 22 -11.74 10.27 6.57
N ILE A 23 -12.33 11.41 6.21
CA ILE A 23 -13.74 11.50 5.83
C ILE A 23 -14.03 10.58 4.64
N LEU A 24 -13.19 10.62 3.59
CA LEU A 24 -13.36 9.74 2.43
C LEU A 24 -13.17 8.26 2.76
N LEU A 25 -12.24 7.91 3.67
CA LEU A 25 -12.09 6.54 4.14
C LEU A 25 -13.33 6.05 4.90
N VAL A 26 -13.90 6.90 5.77
CA VAL A 26 -15.15 6.59 6.50
C VAL A 26 -16.31 6.46 5.52
N LEU A 27 -16.46 7.39 4.58
CA LEU A 27 -17.49 7.34 3.55
C LEU A 27 -17.36 6.07 2.70
N GLY A 28 -16.14 5.71 2.29
CA GLY A 28 -15.85 4.48 1.57
C GLY A 28 -16.24 3.23 2.36
N ALA A 29 -15.94 3.20 3.66
CA ALA A 29 -16.35 2.10 4.54
C ALA A 29 -17.87 2.00 4.69
N VAL A 30 -18.55 3.13 4.89
CA VAL A 30 -20.01 3.18 4.94
C VAL A 30 -20.61 2.67 3.63
N MET A 31 -20.16 3.19 2.48
CA MET A 31 -20.61 2.75 1.15
C MET A 31 -20.38 1.25 0.94
N ALA A 32 -19.18 0.75 1.27
CA ALA A 32 -18.85 -0.67 1.13
C ALA A 32 -19.79 -1.55 1.96
N VAL A 33 -20.06 -1.17 3.21
CA VAL A 33 -21.00 -1.91 4.09
C VAL A 33 -22.43 -1.80 3.57
N THR A 34 -22.92 -0.59 3.26
CA THR A 34 -24.29 -0.39 2.82
C THR A 34 -24.58 -1.11 1.51
N TYR A 35 -23.66 -1.04 0.54
CA TYR A 35 -23.86 -1.67 -0.76
C TYR A 35 -23.73 -3.19 -0.65
N SER A 36 -22.79 -3.69 0.16
CA SER A 36 -22.64 -5.13 0.41
C SER A 36 -23.86 -5.72 1.11
N LEU A 37 -24.41 -5.04 2.13
CA LEU A 37 -25.63 -5.48 2.84
C LEU A 37 -26.84 -5.50 1.93
N ALA A 38 -27.01 -4.45 1.12
CA ALA A 38 -28.13 -4.37 0.21
C ALA A 38 -28.04 -5.45 -0.88
N PHE A 39 -26.82 -5.71 -1.38
CA PHE A 39 -26.58 -6.77 -2.34
C PHE A 39 -26.85 -8.18 -1.77
N VAL A 40 -26.49 -8.43 -0.50
CA VAL A 40 -26.85 -9.66 0.22
C VAL A 40 -28.37 -9.80 0.36
N GLN A 41 -29.07 -8.72 0.71
CA GLN A 41 -30.54 -8.72 0.85
C GLN A 41 -31.26 -8.95 -0.48
N ARG A 42 -30.69 -8.54 -1.61
CA ARG A 42 -31.25 -8.81 -2.94
C ARG A 42 -31.33 -10.31 -3.27
N GLY A 43 -30.39 -11.11 -2.77
CA GLY A 43 -30.46 -12.57 -2.88
C GLY A 43 -31.65 -13.18 -2.12
N GLU A 44 -32.24 -12.43 -1.17
CA GLU A 44 -33.34 -12.88 -0.30
C GLU A 44 -34.71 -12.31 -0.71
N THR A 45 -34.79 -11.24 -1.51
CA THR A 45 -36.06 -10.60 -1.90
C THR A 45 -36.20 -10.37 -3.42
N PRO A 46 -37.28 -10.84 -4.08
CA PRO A 46 -37.56 -10.51 -5.48
C PRO A 46 -38.00 -9.04 -5.60
N GLY A 47 -37.08 -8.18 -6.03
CA GLY A 47 -37.31 -6.75 -6.23
C GLY A 47 -35.99 -6.00 -6.35
N GLY A 48 -35.88 -5.06 -7.28
CA GLY A 48 -34.68 -4.27 -7.51
C GLY A 48 -34.25 -3.47 -6.27
N LEU A 49 -32.95 -3.17 -6.17
CA LEU A 49 -32.36 -2.44 -5.06
C LEU A 49 -32.60 -0.93 -5.21
N SER A 50 -33.28 -0.30 -4.24
CA SER A 50 -33.32 1.17 -4.15
C SER A 50 -32.09 1.67 -3.37
N LEU A 51 -30.92 1.65 -4.01
CA LEU A 51 -29.71 2.26 -3.44
C LEU A 51 -29.63 3.73 -3.88
N PRO A 52 -29.24 4.65 -2.98
CA PRO A 52 -28.96 6.03 -3.40
C PRO A 52 -27.81 6.01 -4.42
N PHE A 53 -28.00 6.69 -5.55
CA PHE A 53 -27.03 6.86 -6.64
C PHE A 53 -26.70 5.61 -7.49
N VAL A 54 -27.51 4.56 -7.42
CA VAL A 54 -27.31 3.35 -8.23
C VAL A 54 -28.63 2.92 -8.86
N ASP A 55 -28.58 2.49 -10.13
CA ASP A 55 -29.75 2.01 -10.87
C ASP A 55 -30.42 0.81 -10.18
N ALA A 56 -31.70 0.58 -10.48
CA ALA A 56 -32.50 -0.52 -9.89
C ALA A 56 -31.90 -1.92 -10.11
N TYR A 57 -30.96 -2.05 -11.07
CA TYR A 57 -30.18 -3.25 -11.36
C TYR A 57 -28.67 -2.90 -11.39
N PRO A 58 -28.03 -2.69 -10.21
CA PRO A 58 -26.59 -2.41 -10.15
C PRO A 58 -25.79 -3.54 -10.77
N THR A 59 -24.76 -3.22 -11.56
CA THR A 59 -23.68 -4.17 -11.86
C THR A 59 -22.70 -4.25 -10.68
N THR A 60 -21.90 -5.30 -10.62
CA THR A 60 -20.81 -5.47 -9.65
C THR A 60 -19.84 -4.27 -9.67
N THR A 61 -19.66 -3.64 -10.83
CA THR A 61 -18.84 -2.44 -11.00
C THR A 61 -19.45 -1.22 -10.30
N ASP A 62 -20.77 -1.04 -10.41
CA ASP A 62 -21.48 0.10 -9.81
C ASP A 62 -21.45 0.05 -8.27
N VAL A 63 -21.34 -1.17 -7.72
CA VAL A 63 -21.17 -1.43 -6.29
C VAL A 63 -19.72 -1.22 -5.83
N LEU A 64 -18.73 -1.65 -6.62
CA LEU A 64 -17.32 -1.60 -6.24
C LEU A 64 -16.67 -0.23 -6.42
N LEU A 65 -16.99 0.45 -7.52
CA LEU A 65 -16.25 1.62 -7.96
C LEU A 65 -16.35 2.80 -6.97
N PRO A 66 -17.53 3.13 -6.40
CA PRO A 66 -17.64 4.22 -5.44
C PRO A 66 -16.83 4.02 -4.14
N PRO A 67 -16.93 2.90 -3.40
CA PRO A 67 -16.11 2.69 -2.21
C PRO A 67 -14.63 2.57 -2.57
N PHE A 68 -14.27 1.95 -3.69
CA PHE A 68 -12.89 1.89 -4.15
C PHE A 68 -12.30 3.28 -4.42
N GLY A 69 -13.02 4.14 -5.15
CA GLY A 69 -12.61 5.51 -5.42
C GLY A 69 -12.43 6.33 -4.14
N ALA A 70 -13.36 6.19 -3.19
CA ALA A 70 -13.26 6.85 -1.89
C ALA A 70 -12.05 6.35 -1.08
N PHE A 71 -11.78 5.03 -1.06
CA PHE A 71 -10.60 4.49 -0.40
C PHE A 71 -9.30 4.92 -1.05
N LEU A 72 -9.24 4.96 -2.38
CA LEU A 72 -8.03 5.36 -3.12
C LEU A 72 -7.70 6.83 -2.86
N VAL A 73 -8.66 7.72 -3.10
CA VAL A 73 -8.46 9.17 -2.89
C VAL A 73 -8.25 9.46 -1.41
N GLY A 74 -9.06 8.87 -0.53
CA GLY A 74 -8.95 9.01 0.92
C GLY A 74 -7.61 8.52 1.46
N GLY A 75 -7.12 7.38 0.98
CA GLY A 75 -5.82 6.81 1.33
C GLY A 75 -4.66 7.71 0.90
N CYS A 76 -4.69 8.21 -0.34
CA CYS A 76 -3.69 9.16 -0.84
C CYS A 76 -3.63 10.44 -0.02
N LEU A 77 -4.79 11.06 0.26
CA LEU A 77 -4.86 12.29 1.06
C LEU A 77 -4.41 12.06 2.51
N THR A 78 -4.83 10.96 3.12
CA THR A 78 -4.42 10.56 4.47
C THR A 78 -2.90 10.34 4.54
N PHE A 79 -2.33 9.67 3.55
CA PHE A 79 -0.89 9.42 3.47
C PHE A 79 -0.10 10.74 3.36
N ILE A 80 -0.49 11.63 2.45
CA ILE A 80 0.17 12.93 2.26
C ILE A 80 0.00 13.80 3.51
N GLY A 81 -1.20 13.85 4.09
CA GLY A 81 -1.50 14.59 5.31
C GLY A 81 -0.65 14.11 6.49
N GLU A 82 -0.53 12.80 6.66
CA GLU A 82 0.26 12.20 7.74
C GLU A 82 1.78 12.41 7.54
N LEU A 83 2.25 12.35 6.29
CA LEU A 83 3.62 12.71 5.94
C LEU A 83 3.94 14.17 6.30
N GLN A 84 3.04 15.11 5.98
CA GLN A 84 3.24 16.53 6.34
C GLN A 84 3.13 16.78 7.85
N ARG A 85 2.29 16.02 8.56
CA ARG A 85 2.16 16.13 10.01
C ARG A 85 3.45 15.71 10.73
N ARG A 86 4.06 14.60 10.28
CA ARG A 86 5.23 13.96 10.92
C ARG A 86 6.58 14.27 10.26
N GLY A 87 6.57 15.10 9.22
CA GLY A 87 7.70 15.22 8.32
C GLY A 87 7.62 16.42 7.39
N ALA A 88 8.42 16.38 6.34
CA ALA A 88 8.46 17.38 5.27
C ALA A 88 8.82 16.70 3.94
N ILE A 89 8.32 17.26 2.85
CA ILE A 89 8.74 16.92 1.49
C ILE A 89 9.61 18.07 1.00
N VAL A 90 10.87 17.77 0.70
CA VAL A 90 11.90 18.75 0.35
C VAL A 90 12.35 18.49 -1.08
N ARG A 91 12.53 19.56 -1.87
CA ARG A 91 13.15 19.44 -3.20
C ARG A 91 14.63 19.04 -3.06
N GLY A 92 15.00 17.99 -3.78
CA GLY A 92 16.39 17.57 -4.01
C GLY A 92 16.82 17.86 -5.45
N TYR A 93 18.04 17.44 -5.79
CA TYR A 93 18.57 17.53 -7.15
C TYR A 93 17.93 16.44 -8.01
N GLY A 94 17.00 16.83 -8.90
CA GLY A 94 16.28 15.91 -9.79
C GLY A 94 15.22 15.02 -9.12
N ASN A 95 15.06 15.04 -7.79
CA ASN A 95 14.06 14.26 -7.06
C ASN A 95 13.42 15.05 -5.89
N ASN A 96 12.27 14.59 -5.41
CA ASN A 96 11.71 15.05 -4.14
C ASN A 96 12.05 14.03 -3.05
N ILE A 97 12.46 14.52 -1.88
CA ILE A 97 12.82 13.70 -0.73
C ILE A 97 11.80 13.91 0.37
N ALA A 98 11.10 12.84 0.74
CA ALA A 98 10.23 12.81 1.91
C ALA A 98 11.07 12.44 3.13
N LEU A 99 11.09 13.32 4.14
CA LEU A 99 11.68 13.09 5.45
C LEU A 99 10.53 12.97 6.46
N PHE A 100 10.42 11.85 7.16
CA PHE A 100 9.33 11.63 8.12
C PHE A 100 9.79 10.85 9.34
N ARG A 101 9.14 11.09 10.47
CA ARG A 101 9.33 10.29 11.69
C ARG A 101 8.56 8.97 11.54
N PRO A 102 9.25 7.81 11.49
CA PRO A 102 8.57 6.53 11.36
C PRO A 102 7.60 6.29 12.52
N LEU A 103 6.45 5.68 12.22
CA LEU A 103 5.52 5.23 13.24
C LEU A 103 6.20 4.25 14.21
N GLY A 104 5.94 4.36 15.51
CA GLY A 104 6.46 3.41 16.51
C GLY A 104 6.06 1.97 16.20
N LEU A 105 6.89 1.00 16.62
CA LEU A 105 6.67 -0.43 16.33
C LEU A 105 5.33 -0.95 16.86
N VAL A 106 4.93 -0.52 18.07
CA VAL A 106 3.67 -0.94 18.72
C VAL A 106 2.46 -0.44 17.93
N MET A 107 2.42 0.86 17.61
CA MET A 107 1.33 1.43 16.83
C MET A 107 1.27 0.81 15.42
N HIS A 108 2.42 0.46 14.83
CA HIS A 108 2.44 -0.25 13.56
C HIS A 108 1.87 -1.68 13.68
N ALA A 109 2.22 -2.40 14.74
CA ALA A 109 1.68 -3.72 15.02
C ALA A 109 0.15 -3.68 15.28
N PHE A 110 -0.34 -2.64 15.97
CA PHE A 110 -1.77 -2.41 16.14
C PHE A 110 -2.50 -2.38 14.79
N TRP A 111 -2.00 -1.62 13.82
CA TRP A 111 -2.61 -1.56 12.48
C TRP A 111 -2.52 -2.88 11.71
N ILE A 112 -1.48 -3.68 11.92
CA ILE A 112 -1.42 -5.05 11.39
C ILE A 112 -2.55 -5.88 11.97
N VAL A 113 -2.76 -5.85 13.29
CA VAL A 113 -3.82 -6.60 13.96
C VAL A 113 -5.20 -6.17 13.46
N VAL A 114 -5.45 -4.86 13.32
CA VAL A 114 -6.72 -4.35 12.79
C VAL A 114 -6.96 -4.88 11.37
N SER A 115 -5.98 -4.75 10.48
CA SER A 115 -6.09 -5.21 9.09
C SER A 115 -6.28 -6.74 9.01
N LEU A 116 -5.53 -7.48 9.83
CA LEU A 116 -5.63 -8.94 9.91
C LEU A 116 -7.00 -9.38 10.45
N ALA A 117 -7.54 -8.70 11.45
CA ALA A 117 -8.87 -9.01 11.99
C ALA A 117 -9.96 -8.83 10.92
N VAL A 118 -9.88 -7.77 10.11
CA VAL A 118 -10.78 -7.56 8.97
C VAL A 118 -10.59 -8.68 7.94
N TRP A 119 -9.36 -9.06 7.62
CA TRP A 119 -9.07 -10.15 6.69
C TRP A 119 -9.63 -11.49 7.16
N VAL A 120 -9.40 -11.83 8.42
CA VAL A 120 -9.90 -13.05 9.08
C VAL A 120 -11.42 -13.04 9.23
N ALA A 121 -12.08 -11.88 9.25
CA ALA A 121 -13.53 -11.82 9.18
C ALA A 121 -14.03 -12.09 7.75
N ILE A 122 -13.42 -11.46 6.74
CA ILE A 122 -13.87 -11.55 5.35
C ILE A 122 -13.69 -12.96 4.78
N VAL A 123 -12.51 -13.59 4.94
CA VAL A 123 -12.19 -14.87 4.29
C VAL A 123 -13.16 -16.01 4.67
N PRO A 124 -13.45 -16.27 5.97
CA PRO A 124 -14.44 -17.28 6.36
C PRO A 124 -15.86 -16.92 5.94
N LEU A 125 -16.22 -15.64 5.92
CA LEU A 125 -17.53 -15.21 5.40
C LEU A 125 -17.66 -15.53 3.90
N THR A 126 -16.60 -15.29 3.11
CA THR A 126 -16.55 -15.67 1.69
C THR A 126 -16.73 -17.17 1.52
N LEU A 127 -15.99 -17.98 2.27
CA LEU A 127 -16.03 -19.44 2.17
C LEU A 127 -17.37 -20.01 2.66
N SER A 128 -17.94 -19.46 3.72
CA SER A 128 -19.26 -19.87 4.24
C SER A 128 -20.37 -19.61 3.23
N LYS A 129 -20.42 -18.40 2.66
CA LYS A 129 -21.40 -18.06 1.63
C LYS A 129 -21.22 -18.89 0.35
N ALA A 130 -19.98 -19.04 -0.11
CA ALA A 130 -19.63 -19.93 -1.22
C ALA A 130 -20.15 -21.36 -1.04
N SER A 131 -19.98 -21.93 0.15
CA SER A 131 -20.42 -23.30 0.44
C SER A 131 -21.94 -23.47 0.46
N LEU A 132 -22.68 -22.46 0.94
CA LEU A 132 -24.14 -22.47 0.99
C LEU A 132 -24.74 -22.37 -0.42
N ASP A 133 -24.18 -21.50 -1.26
CA ASP A 133 -24.66 -21.28 -2.62
C ASP A 133 -24.39 -22.51 -3.52
N GLN A 134 -23.20 -23.11 -3.40
CA GLN A 134 -22.88 -24.37 -4.11
C GLN A 134 -23.78 -25.54 -3.69
N ALA A 135 -24.19 -25.61 -2.42
CA ALA A 135 -25.11 -26.64 -1.93
C ALA A 135 -26.56 -26.43 -2.40
N ALA A 136 -26.98 -25.17 -2.60
CA ALA A 136 -28.32 -24.81 -3.05
C ALA A 136 -28.53 -24.97 -4.57
N SER A 137 -27.47 -24.80 -5.38
CA SER A 137 -27.54 -24.98 -6.84
C SER A 137 -26.21 -25.53 -7.41
N PRO A 138 -26.13 -26.85 -7.67
CA PRO A 138 -24.90 -27.49 -8.15
C PRO A 138 -24.43 -27.04 -9.55
N SER A 139 -25.27 -26.31 -10.30
CA SER A 139 -25.02 -25.89 -11.69
C SER A 139 -24.70 -24.40 -11.83
N LEU A 140 -24.05 -23.79 -10.84
CA LEU A 140 -23.62 -22.37 -10.85
C LEU A 140 -22.50 -22.12 -11.88
N SER A 141 -22.85 -22.17 -13.17
CA SER A 141 -22.11 -21.55 -14.27
C SER A 141 -22.75 -20.24 -14.72
N ASN A 142 -23.86 -19.82 -14.12
CA ASN A 142 -24.53 -18.56 -14.43
C ASN A 142 -24.45 -17.62 -13.23
N LEU A 143 -24.03 -16.39 -13.51
CA LEU A 143 -23.87 -15.26 -12.60
C LEU A 143 -25.22 -14.88 -11.96
N ASP A 144 -25.63 -15.62 -10.93
CA ASP A 144 -26.75 -15.26 -10.05
C ASP A 144 -26.23 -14.41 -8.87
N GLY A 145 -27.10 -13.62 -8.24
CA GLY A 145 -26.71 -12.63 -7.21
C GLY A 145 -25.87 -13.18 -6.04
N GLY A 146 -25.95 -14.48 -5.71
CA GLY A 146 -25.05 -15.10 -4.72
C GLY A 146 -23.59 -15.20 -5.18
N SER A 147 -23.35 -15.48 -6.47
CA SER A 147 -22.01 -15.56 -7.06
C SER A 147 -21.26 -14.23 -7.06
N ASP A 148 -21.99 -13.12 -7.22
CA ASP A 148 -21.46 -11.77 -7.15
C ASP A 148 -21.04 -11.39 -5.72
N VAL A 149 -21.79 -11.80 -4.67
CA VAL A 149 -21.40 -11.57 -3.26
C VAL A 149 -20.07 -12.25 -2.96
N VAL A 150 -19.93 -13.51 -3.37
CA VAL A 150 -18.71 -14.29 -3.14
C VAL A 150 -17.53 -13.68 -3.90
N PHE A 151 -17.75 -13.25 -5.15
CA PHE A 151 -16.76 -12.53 -5.93
C PHE A 151 -16.29 -11.26 -5.23
N LEU A 152 -17.23 -10.42 -4.78
CA LEU A 152 -16.96 -9.17 -4.07
C LEU A 152 -16.15 -9.40 -2.78
N LEU A 153 -16.58 -10.35 -1.94
CA LEU A 153 -15.89 -10.67 -0.69
C LEU A 153 -14.47 -11.21 -0.96
N GLY A 154 -14.27 -11.99 -2.02
CA GLY A 154 -12.94 -12.44 -2.40
C GLY A 154 -12.03 -11.31 -2.92
N VAL A 155 -12.56 -10.36 -3.68
CA VAL A 155 -11.80 -9.16 -4.12
C VAL A 155 -11.41 -8.30 -2.91
N TYR A 156 -12.35 -8.02 -2.00
CA TYR A 156 -12.05 -7.29 -0.76
C TYR A 156 -11.05 -8.06 0.12
N GLY A 157 -11.18 -9.39 0.21
CA GLY A 157 -10.22 -10.26 0.88
C GLY A 157 -8.80 -10.11 0.30
N GLY A 158 -8.68 -10.04 -1.02
CA GLY A 158 -7.43 -9.73 -1.72
C GLY A 158 -6.85 -8.37 -1.37
N LEU A 159 -7.65 -7.31 -1.43
CA LEU A 159 -7.21 -5.95 -1.12
C LEU A 159 -6.75 -5.80 0.33
N VAL A 160 -7.52 -6.34 1.28
CA VAL A 160 -7.15 -6.34 2.71
C VAL A 160 -5.90 -7.20 2.93
N GLY A 161 -5.77 -8.33 2.23
CA GLY A 161 -4.56 -9.14 2.22
C GLY A 161 -3.33 -8.36 1.75
N ALA A 162 -3.47 -7.56 0.69
CA ALA A 162 -2.40 -6.72 0.16
C ALA A 162 -1.93 -5.67 1.16
N ILE A 163 -2.88 -4.98 1.80
CA ILE A 163 -2.60 -3.97 2.84
C ILE A 163 -1.91 -4.63 4.04
N THR A 164 -2.43 -5.77 4.49
CA THR A 164 -1.85 -6.53 5.61
C THR A 164 -0.42 -6.94 5.28
N GLY A 165 -0.17 -7.47 4.08
CA GLY A 165 1.17 -7.82 3.61
C GLY A 165 2.12 -6.62 3.59
N ALA A 166 1.69 -5.48 3.06
CA ALA A 166 2.49 -4.26 3.04
C ALA A 166 2.87 -3.78 4.46
N LEU A 167 1.93 -3.83 5.41
CA LEU A 167 2.15 -3.47 6.81
C LEU A 167 3.13 -4.43 7.48
N VAL A 168 2.95 -5.75 7.30
CA VAL A 168 3.84 -6.77 7.85
C VAL A 168 5.26 -6.63 7.29
N GLY A 169 5.41 -6.50 5.96
CA GLY A 169 6.72 -6.29 5.34
C GLY A 169 7.40 -5.02 5.84
N SER A 170 6.65 -3.92 5.93
CA SER A 170 7.14 -2.66 6.50
C SER A 170 7.51 -2.78 7.98
N TRP A 171 6.79 -3.59 8.75
CA TRP A 171 7.07 -3.82 10.16
C TRP A 171 8.31 -4.66 10.36
N VAL A 172 8.48 -5.75 9.61
CA VAL A 172 9.68 -6.59 9.63
C VAL A 172 10.91 -5.78 9.22
N LYS A 173 10.82 -5.01 8.13
CA LYS A 173 11.86 -4.06 7.71
C LYS A 173 12.27 -3.15 8.86
N LYS A 174 11.29 -2.50 9.50
CA LYS A 174 11.51 -1.56 10.61
C LYS A 174 12.13 -2.24 11.83
N ALA A 175 11.58 -3.37 12.26
CA ALA A 175 12.04 -4.12 13.43
C ALA A 175 13.48 -4.61 13.25
N TRP A 176 13.77 -5.18 12.07
CA TRP A 176 15.11 -5.67 11.74
C TRP A 176 16.14 -4.56 11.62
N TYR A 177 15.78 -3.45 10.95
CA TYR A 177 16.66 -2.29 10.83
C TYR A 177 17.00 -1.71 12.20
N LEU A 178 16.01 -1.42 13.05
CA LEU A 178 16.25 -0.86 14.39
C LEU A 178 17.06 -1.81 15.27
N ARG A 179 16.78 -3.13 15.20
CA ARG A 179 17.57 -4.14 15.91
C ARG A 179 19.03 -4.14 15.47
N THR A 180 19.28 -4.03 14.16
CA THR A 180 20.62 -4.04 13.59
C THR A 180 21.36 -2.73 13.86
N GLU A 181 20.67 -1.60 13.78
CA GLU A 181 21.21 -0.28 14.10
C GLU A 181 21.65 -0.17 15.56
N ARG A 182 20.86 -0.72 16.50
CA ARG A 182 21.27 -0.81 17.92
C ARG A 182 22.55 -1.63 18.14
N ARG A 183 22.86 -2.57 17.24
CA ARG A 183 24.02 -3.47 17.35
C ARG A 183 25.26 -2.97 16.62
N LEU A 184 25.07 -2.39 15.43
CA LEU A 184 26.15 -2.03 14.50
C LEU A 184 26.29 -0.52 14.29
N GLY A 185 25.47 0.29 14.95
CA GLY A 185 25.38 1.73 14.72
C GLY A 185 24.62 2.10 13.44
N PRO A 186 24.58 3.39 13.08
CA PRO A 186 23.95 3.86 11.85
C PRO A 186 24.68 3.31 10.60
N PRO A 187 23.98 3.07 9.48
CA PRO A 187 24.62 2.66 8.24
C PRO A 187 25.50 3.78 7.67
N ASP A 188 26.72 3.44 7.24
CA ASP A 188 27.60 4.36 6.53
C ASP A 188 27.13 4.52 5.07
N PRO A 189 26.78 5.75 4.62
CA PRO A 189 26.40 6.01 3.23
C PRO A 189 27.43 5.54 2.19
N GLY A 190 28.72 5.49 2.54
CA GLY A 190 29.79 5.02 1.66
C GLY A 190 29.75 3.52 1.36
N THR A 191 29.03 2.74 2.17
CA THR A 191 28.90 1.27 2.03
C THR A 191 27.61 0.84 1.32
N ARG A 192 26.91 1.79 0.69
CA ARG A 192 25.65 1.54 -0.02
C ARG A 192 25.83 0.57 -1.20
N SER A 193 24.98 -0.44 -1.27
CA SER A 193 24.82 -1.26 -2.48
C SER A 193 23.83 -0.62 -3.46
N PRO A 194 24.22 -0.31 -4.71
CA PRO A 194 23.32 0.30 -5.70
C PRO A 194 22.07 -0.53 -5.99
N GLY A 195 22.21 -1.86 -6.11
CA GLY A 195 21.09 -2.77 -6.35
C GLY A 195 20.07 -2.75 -5.22
N TRP A 196 20.54 -2.85 -3.96
CA TRP A 196 19.65 -2.80 -2.79
C TRP A 196 19.01 -1.43 -2.59
N TRP A 197 19.71 -0.35 -2.95
CA TRP A 197 19.14 0.99 -2.95
C TRP A 197 18.00 1.11 -3.95
N THR A 198 18.19 0.68 -5.21
CA THR A 198 17.13 0.71 -6.22
C THR A 198 15.96 -0.19 -5.82
N PHE A 199 16.25 -1.40 -5.33
CA PHE A 199 15.22 -2.40 -5.00
C PHE A 199 14.41 -2.04 -3.75
N THR A 200 15.06 -1.78 -2.61
CA THR A 200 14.36 -1.65 -1.30
C THR A 200 14.06 -0.23 -0.85
N TYR A 201 14.82 0.76 -1.36
CA TYR A 201 14.62 2.17 -1.01
C TYR A 201 13.81 2.90 -2.07
N TYR A 202 14.23 2.80 -3.34
CA TYR A 202 13.59 3.53 -4.44
C TYR A 202 12.26 2.88 -4.86
N TRP A 203 12.28 1.64 -5.37
CA TRP A 203 11.07 0.92 -5.77
C TRP A 203 10.28 0.37 -4.60
N ARG A 204 10.93 0.17 -3.44
CA ARG A 204 10.35 -0.52 -2.27
C ARG A 204 9.79 -1.91 -2.65
N ALA A 205 10.45 -2.56 -3.58
CA ALA A 205 10.01 -3.82 -4.17
C ALA A 205 9.88 -4.93 -3.12
N ASP A 206 10.69 -4.90 -2.07
CA ASP A 206 10.56 -5.80 -0.93
C ASP A 206 9.17 -5.72 -0.27
N VAL A 207 8.63 -4.52 -0.04
CA VAL A 207 7.28 -4.34 0.52
C VAL A 207 6.20 -4.70 -0.51
N TRP A 208 6.41 -4.35 -1.77
CA TRP A 208 5.49 -4.74 -2.86
C TRP A 208 5.36 -6.26 -3.02
N LEU A 209 6.46 -7.00 -2.85
CA LEU A 209 6.44 -8.46 -2.90
C LEU A 209 5.58 -9.05 -1.77
N VAL A 210 5.70 -8.51 -0.54
CA VAL A 210 4.84 -8.97 0.57
C VAL A 210 3.39 -8.56 0.35
N ALA A 211 3.14 -7.36 -0.17
CA ALA A 211 1.80 -6.90 -0.51
C ALA A 211 1.16 -7.78 -1.60
N LEU A 212 1.89 -8.08 -2.67
CA LEU A 212 1.40 -8.95 -3.74
C LEU A 212 1.20 -10.39 -3.25
N GLY A 213 2.09 -10.89 -2.40
CA GLY A 213 1.91 -12.18 -1.73
C GLY A 213 0.64 -12.23 -0.88
N GLY A 214 0.41 -11.21 -0.06
CA GLY A 214 -0.81 -11.05 0.73
C GLY A 214 -2.07 -10.91 -0.12
N LEU A 215 -1.99 -10.21 -1.27
CA LEU A 215 -3.09 -10.10 -2.23
C LEU A 215 -3.49 -11.47 -2.74
N LEU A 216 -2.52 -12.25 -3.25
CA LEU A 216 -2.79 -13.57 -3.81
C LEU A 216 -3.39 -14.49 -2.74
N LEU A 217 -2.80 -14.52 -1.54
CA LEU A 217 -3.33 -15.31 -0.41
C LEU A 217 -4.76 -14.88 -0.02
N GLY A 218 -5.08 -13.59 -0.12
CA GLY A 218 -6.43 -13.09 0.17
C GLY A 218 -7.46 -13.44 -0.91
N VAL A 219 -7.05 -13.59 -2.17
CA VAL A 219 -7.93 -13.94 -3.30
C VAL A 219 -8.14 -15.45 -3.44
N VAL A 220 -7.34 -16.28 -2.78
CA VAL A 220 -7.41 -17.77 -2.80
C VAL A 220 -8.83 -18.37 -2.71
N PRO A 221 -9.79 -17.83 -1.92
CA PRO A 221 -11.15 -18.34 -1.91
C PRO A 221 -11.86 -18.31 -3.27
N LEU A 222 -11.51 -17.38 -4.18
CA LEU A 222 -12.18 -17.24 -5.48
C LEU A 222 -11.91 -18.41 -6.42
N PRO A 223 -10.66 -18.82 -6.71
CA PRO A 223 -10.41 -20.05 -7.48
C PRO A 223 -11.10 -21.29 -6.92
N TRP A 224 -11.19 -21.40 -5.59
CA TRP A 224 -11.90 -22.49 -4.92
C TRP A 224 -13.41 -22.45 -5.19
N PHE A 225 -14.02 -21.26 -5.08
CA PHE A 225 -15.43 -21.05 -5.41
C PHE A 225 -15.73 -21.38 -6.88
N LEU A 226 -14.80 -21.07 -7.79
CA LEU A 226 -14.89 -21.41 -9.21
C LEU A 226 -14.61 -22.89 -9.51
N GLY A 227 -14.47 -23.74 -8.48
CA GLY A 227 -14.29 -25.19 -8.61
C GLY A 227 -12.88 -25.62 -9.04
N SER A 228 -11.89 -24.73 -9.00
CA SER A 228 -10.52 -25.02 -9.46
C SER A 228 -9.53 -25.11 -8.31
N THR A 229 -9.39 -26.30 -7.73
CA THR A 229 -8.39 -26.60 -6.69
C THR A 229 -6.97 -26.33 -7.17
N THR A 230 -6.65 -26.68 -8.42
CA THR A 230 -5.34 -26.42 -9.01
C THR A 230 -5.02 -24.92 -9.04
N ALA A 231 -5.97 -24.09 -9.48
CA ALA A 231 -5.78 -22.64 -9.49
C ALA A 231 -5.61 -22.10 -8.05
N ALA A 232 -6.41 -22.58 -7.09
CA ALA A 232 -6.28 -22.17 -5.69
C ALA A 232 -4.88 -22.49 -5.11
N VAL A 233 -4.37 -23.70 -5.33
CA VAL A 233 -3.05 -24.13 -4.85
C VAL A 233 -1.94 -23.33 -5.51
N VAL A 234 -2.01 -23.11 -6.82
CA VAL A 234 -1.01 -22.30 -7.55
C VAL A 234 -1.01 -20.85 -7.06
N THR A 235 -2.19 -20.24 -6.91
CA THR A 235 -2.32 -18.87 -6.38
C THR A 235 -1.76 -18.76 -4.96
N ALA A 236 -2.09 -19.70 -4.08
CA ALA A 236 -1.58 -19.72 -2.71
C ALA A 236 -0.05 -19.93 -2.67
N GLY A 237 0.48 -20.84 -3.49
CA GLY A 237 1.90 -21.14 -3.58
C GLY A 237 2.71 -19.94 -4.06
N ILE A 238 2.30 -19.29 -5.16
CA ILE A 238 2.94 -18.06 -5.65
C ILE A 238 2.86 -16.96 -4.59
N GLY A 239 1.69 -16.78 -3.96
CA GLY A 239 1.50 -15.80 -2.90
C GLY A 239 2.47 -15.98 -1.74
N MET A 240 2.64 -17.22 -1.27
CA MET A 240 3.56 -17.56 -0.19
C MET A 240 5.03 -17.30 -0.59
N VAL A 241 5.45 -17.70 -1.79
CA VAL A 241 6.81 -17.48 -2.29
C VAL A 241 7.13 -15.98 -2.34
N LEU A 242 6.22 -15.16 -2.90
CA LEU A 242 6.39 -13.71 -2.96
C LEU A 242 6.45 -13.09 -1.56
N ALA A 243 5.57 -13.52 -0.65
CA ALA A 243 5.56 -13.03 0.73
C ALA A 243 6.89 -13.34 1.44
N VAL A 244 7.36 -14.58 1.37
CA VAL A 244 8.63 -14.99 2.00
C VAL A 244 9.82 -14.26 1.38
N ALA A 245 9.88 -14.15 0.05
CA ALA A 245 10.94 -13.42 -0.64
C ALA A 245 10.96 -11.93 -0.28
N GLY A 246 9.78 -11.30 -0.17
CA GLY A 246 9.64 -9.90 0.26
C GLY A 246 10.04 -9.69 1.72
N LEU A 247 9.67 -10.60 2.62
CA LEU A 247 10.07 -10.56 4.03
C LEU A 247 11.58 -10.75 4.20
N ALA A 248 12.16 -11.73 3.50
CA ALA A 248 13.61 -11.93 3.49
C ALA A 248 14.33 -10.69 2.97
N SER A 249 13.86 -10.11 1.87
CA SER A 249 14.42 -8.88 1.29
C SER A 249 14.29 -7.67 2.23
N SER A 250 13.20 -7.58 2.98
CA SER A 250 12.95 -6.52 3.97
C SER A 250 14.02 -6.49 5.08
N THR A 251 14.59 -7.65 5.44
CA THR A 251 15.71 -7.72 6.40
C THR A 251 17.03 -7.18 5.83
N GLN A 252 17.15 -7.03 4.51
CA GLN A 252 18.35 -6.55 3.83
C GLN A 252 18.33 -5.04 3.57
N TYR A 253 17.27 -4.31 3.98
CA TYR A 253 17.12 -2.87 3.74
C TYR A 253 18.34 -2.03 4.16
N ARG A 254 19.06 -2.44 5.21
CA ARG A 254 20.29 -1.73 5.66
C ARG A 254 21.33 -1.60 4.54
N ARG A 255 21.40 -2.53 3.60
CA ARG A 255 22.31 -2.49 2.43
C ARG A 255 22.01 -1.33 1.49
N SER A 256 20.82 -0.73 1.57
CA SER A 256 20.48 0.49 0.83
C SER A 256 21.24 1.73 1.32
N GLY A 257 21.87 1.68 2.51
CA GLY A 257 22.60 2.79 3.10
C GLY A 257 21.72 3.97 3.52
N MET A 258 20.39 3.83 3.48
CA MET A 258 19.45 4.90 3.79
C MET A 258 18.80 4.73 5.17
N PRO A 259 18.46 5.84 5.85
CA PRO A 259 17.64 5.80 7.06
C PRO A 259 16.20 5.34 6.78
N LEU A 260 15.50 4.82 7.79
CA LEU A 260 14.09 4.36 7.66
C LEU A 260 13.08 5.49 7.39
N GLY A 261 13.41 6.71 7.80
CA GLY A 261 12.52 7.88 7.74
C GLY A 261 12.63 8.67 6.44
N THR A 262 13.17 8.07 5.38
CA THR A 262 13.37 8.75 4.10
C THR A 262 12.73 8.01 2.94
N GLY A 263 12.31 8.78 1.93
CA GLY A 263 11.84 8.26 0.65
C GLY A 263 12.14 9.25 -0.45
N SER A 264 12.30 8.77 -1.67
CA SER A 264 12.53 9.61 -2.86
C SER A 264 11.45 9.37 -3.91
N SER A 265 10.97 10.41 -4.57
CA SER A 265 10.12 10.33 -5.76
C SER A 265 10.73 11.12 -6.94
N LEU A 266 10.62 10.58 -8.15
CA LEU A 266 10.94 11.30 -9.39
C LEU A 266 9.81 12.29 -9.70
N THR A 267 10.01 13.53 -9.26
CA THR A 267 9.16 14.66 -9.63
C THR A 267 10.12 15.84 -9.71
N GLY A 268 10.34 16.33 -10.93
CA GLY A 268 11.35 17.31 -11.35
C GLY A 268 11.89 18.20 -10.24
N GLY A 269 12.94 17.72 -9.56
CA GLY A 269 13.76 18.57 -8.71
C GLY A 269 14.42 19.66 -9.55
N GLU A 270 14.95 20.70 -8.92
CA GLU A 270 15.66 21.77 -9.66
C GLU A 270 16.80 21.14 -10.48
N THR A 271 16.60 21.07 -11.79
CA THR A 271 17.69 21.05 -12.76
C THR A 271 18.22 22.47 -12.82
N THR A 272 18.91 22.91 -11.76
CA THR A 272 19.95 23.89 -11.99
C THR A 272 20.96 23.15 -12.86
N GLU A 273 20.88 23.37 -14.17
CA GLU A 273 22.06 23.30 -15.01
C GLU A 273 23.18 23.93 -14.18
N ALA A 274 24.17 23.11 -13.83
CA ALA A 274 25.43 23.65 -13.37
C ALA A 274 25.94 24.47 -14.56
N GLY A 275 25.61 25.76 -14.59
CA GLY A 275 26.32 26.73 -15.39
C GLY A 275 27.80 26.51 -15.13
N PRO A 276 28.65 26.59 -16.17
CA PRO A 276 30.04 26.20 -16.08
C PRO A 276 30.67 26.83 -14.85
N ASP A 277 31.33 26.01 -14.04
CA ASP A 277 32.21 26.44 -12.95
C ASP A 277 32.92 27.73 -13.39
N PRO A 278 32.86 28.83 -12.61
CA PRO A 278 33.80 29.90 -12.84
C PRO A 278 35.18 29.29 -12.63
N THR A 279 35.84 29.04 -13.75
CA THR A 279 37.20 28.53 -13.86
C THR A 279 38.03 29.21 -12.77
N PRO A 280 38.77 28.46 -11.93
CA PRO A 280 39.70 29.08 -11.02
C PRO A 280 40.68 29.84 -11.90
N THR A 281 40.60 31.16 -11.89
CA THR A 281 41.49 32.03 -12.64
C THR A 281 42.87 31.75 -12.10
N ARG A 282 43.62 30.97 -12.86
CA ARG A 282 45.02 30.61 -12.66
C ARG A 282 45.79 31.93 -12.60
N ARG A 283 45.95 32.48 -11.40
CA ARG A 283 46.77 33.66 -11.17
C ARG A 283 48.22 33.24 -11.38
N ASN A 284 48.68 33.43 -12.61
CA ASN A 284 50.09 33.44 -12.97
C ASN A 284 50.82 34.41 -12.04
N ARG A 285 51.64 33.87 -11.14
CA ARG A 285 52.83 34.58 -10.66
C ARG A 285 54.05 33.83 -11.14
N HIS A 286 54.49 34.23 -12.33
CA HIS A 286 55.87 34.04 -12.74
C HIS A 286 56.78 34.86 -11.83
N ARG A 287 57.82 34.17 -11.32
CA ARG A 287 59.22 34.59 -11.10
C ARG A 287 59.52 36.07 -10.77
N GLN A 288 60.06 36.26 -9.55
CA GLN A 288 61.39 36.84 -9.18
C GLN A 288 62.04 37.91 -10.08
N PRO A 289 62.73 38.89 -9.50
CA PRO A 289 63.96 38.68 -8.69
C PRO A 289 63.75 38.73 -7.18
#